data_AF-A0A0B8PP88-F1
#
_entry.id   AF-A0A0B8PP88-F1
#
_cell.length_a   1.000
_cell.length_b   1.000
_cell.length_c   1.000
_cell.angle_alpha   90.00
_cell.angle_beta   90.00
_cell.angle_gamma   90.00
#
_symmetry.space_group_name_H-M   'P 1'
#
loop_
_entity.id
_entity.type
_entity.pdbx_description
1 polymer ?
#
loop_
_entity_poly.entity_id
_entity_poly.type
_entity_poly.pdbx_seq_one_letter_code
_entity_poly.pdbx_strand_id
1 'polypeptide(L)' 'MKLPPLRAVHYFESVARLLSFSKAAEELNVTQSAVSHQVRLLEDI' A
#
# COMPACT_ATOMS: atom_id res chain seq x y z
N MET A 1 5.38 15.92 13.99
CA MET A 1 5.37 15.11 12.75
C MET A 1 5.11 13.67 13.13
N LYS A 2 3.98 13.09 12.69
CA LYS A 2 3.68 11.68 12.89
C LYS A 2 4.15 10.95 11.63
N LEU A 3 5.12 10.04 11.76
CA LEU A 3 5.58 9.28 10.60
C LEU A 3 4.54 8.22 10.21
N PRO A 4 4.31 7.99 8.90
CA PRO A 4 3.54 6.85 8.45
C PRO A 4 4.13 5.53 8.97
N PRO A 5 3.29 4.51 9.20
CA PRO A 5 3.78 3.16 9.40
C PRO A 5 4.60 2.70 8.19
N LEU A 6 5.77 2.10 8.42
CA LEU A 6 6.64 1.58 7.34
C LEU A 6 5.90 0.64 6.38
N ARG A 7 4.93 -0.12 6.90
CA ARG A 7 4.09 -1.01 6.10
C ARG A 7 3.24 -0.25 5.08
N ALA A 8 2.67 0.89 5.46
CA ALA A 8 1.86 1.70 4.56
C ALA A 8 2.71 2.23 3.39
N VAL A 9 3.93 2.69 3.67
CA VAL A 9 4.90 3.14 2.66
C VAL A 9 5.32 2.01 1.73
N HIS A 10 5.58 0.81 2.26
CA HIS A 10 5.94 -0.35 1.45
C HIS A 10 4.83 -0.77 0.48
N TYR A 11 3.58 -0.76 0.95
CA TYR A 11 2.42 -1.09 0.12
C TYR A 11 2.20 -0.05 -0.97
N PHE A 12 2.37 1.23 -0.64
CA PHE A 12 2.28 2.32 -1.60
C PHE A 12 3.37 2.24 -2.68
N GLU A 13 4.61 1.92 -2.30
CA GLU A 13 5.70 1.72 -3.26
C GLU A 13 5.36 0.61 -4.27
N SER A 14 4.89 -0.55 -3.79
CA SER A 14 4.51 -1.67 -4.68
C SER A 14 3.39 -1.27 -5.65
N VAL A 15 2.35 -0.58 -5.17
CA VAL A 15 1.26 -0.06 -6.03
C VAL A 15 1.79 0.95 -7.04
N ALA A 16 2.66 1.87 -6.63
CA ALA A 16 3.23 2.89 -7.50
C ALA A 16 4.15 2.28 -8.58
N ARG A 17 4.95 1.27 -8.24
CA ARG A 17 5.83 0.57 -9.19
C ARG A 17 5.05 -0.28 -10.19
N LEU A 18 3.99 -0.97 -9.74
CA LEU A 18 3.20 -1.87 -10.58
C LEU A 18 2.03 -1.19 -11.28
N LEU A 19 1.71 0.05 -10.90
CA LEU A 19 0.56 0.83 -11.36
C LEU A 19 -0.77 0.06 -11.24
N SER A 20 -0.86 -0.84 -10.25
CA SER A 20 -2.00 -1.74 -10.09
C SER A 20 -2.10 -2.27 -8.67
N PHE A 21 -3.26 -2.03 -8.05
CA PHE A 21 -3.58 -2.59 -6.73
C PHE A 21 -3.68 -4.12 -6.74
N SER A 22 -4.17 -4.72 -7.83
CA SER A 22 -4.28 -6.18 -7.94
C SER A 22 -2.90 -6.83 -8.03
N LYS A 23 -2.00 -6.30 -8.88
CA LYS A 23 -0.64 -6.83 -8.99
C LYS A 23 0.17 -6.63 -7.71
N ALA A 24 0.01 -5.50 -7.02
CA ALA A 24 0.63 -5.27 -5.73
C ALA A 24 0.14 -6.26 -4.67
N ALA A 25 -1.15 -6.59 -4.67
CA ALA A 25 -1.71 -7.60 -3.78
C ALA A 25 -1.16 -9.00 -4.06
N GLU A 26 -1.01 -9.37 -5.33
CA GLU A 26 -0.36 -10.61 -5.76
C GLU A 26 1.12 -10.66 -5.32
N GLU A 27 1.87 -9.58 -5.56
CA GLU A 27 3.28 -9.48 -5.17
C GLU A 27 3.49 -9.59 -3.65
N LEU A 28 2.63 -8.93 -2.87
CA LEU A 28 2.72 -8.90 -1.42
C LEU A 28 2.01 -10.08 -0.74
N ASN A 29 1.42 -10.99 -1.52
CA ASN A 29 0.65 -12.15 -1.05
C ASN A 29 -0.46 -11.77 -0.04
N VAL A 30 -1.24 -10.76 -0.40
CA VAL A 30 -2.36 -10.24 0.41
C VAL A 30 -3.59 -10.00 -0.47
N THR A 31 -4.71 -9.64 0.16
CA THR A 31 -5.90 -9.22 -0.60
C THR A 31 -5.74 -7.79 -1.12
N GLN A 32 -6.38 -7.50 -2.26
CA GLN A 32 -6.42 -6.14 -2.82
C GLN A 32 -7.07 -5.13 -1.85
N SER A 33 -8.02 -5.58 -1.02
CA SER A 33 -8.59 -4.76 0.06
C SER A 33 -7.54 -4.37 1.10
N ALA A 34 -6.67 -5.29 1.53
CA ALA A 34 -5.59 -4.99 2.46
C ALA A 34 -4.64 -3.93 1.90
N VAL A 35 -4.36 -3.98 0.60
CA VAL A 35 -3.55 -2.97 -0.08
C VAL A 35 -4.21 -1.60 -0.09
N SER A 36 -5.49 -1.54 -0.47
CA SER A 36 -6.28 -0.31 -0.45
C SER A 36 -6.29 0.34 0.95
N HIS A 37 -6.48 -0.47 2.01
CA HIS A 37 -6.44 0.02 3.38
C HIS A 37 -5.07 0.60 3.77
N GLN A 38 -3.97 -0.05 3.39
CA GLN A 38 -2.63 0.45 3.72
C GLN A 38 -2.29 1.75 2.99
N VAL A 39 -2.70 1.88 1.72
CA VAL A 39 -2.48 3.11 0.94
C VAL A 39 -3.28 4.28 1.52
N ARG A 40 -4.54 4.06 1.92
CA ARG A 40 -5.38 5.09 2.55
C ARG A 40 -4.77 5.67 3.83
N LEU A 41 -4.02 4.88 4.60
CA LEU A 41 -3.32 5.37 5.79
C LEU A 41 -2.27 6.46 5.48
N LEU A 42 -1.82 6.58 4.23
CA LEU A 42 -0.91 7.63 3.78
C LEU A 42 -1.63 8.91 3.32
N GLU A 43 -2.92 8.83 2.96
CA GLU A 43 -3.71 9.97 2.47
C GLU A 43 -4.10 10.93 3.62
N ASP A 44 -4.17 10.41 4.85
CA ASP A 44 -4.58 11.15 6.06
C ASP A 44 -3.40 11.80 6.83
N ILE A 45 -2.21 11.91 6.21
CA ILE A 45 -0.96 12.40 6.85
C ILE A 45 -0.67 13.87 6.51
#